data_AF-A0A350BBU0-F1
#
_entry.id   AF-A0A350BBU0-F1
#
_cell.length_a   1.000
_cell.length_b   1.000
_cell.length_c   1.000
_cell.angle_alpha   90.00
_cell.angle_beta   90.00
_cell.angle_gamma   90.00
#
_symmetry.space_group_name_H-M   'P 1'
#
loop_
_entity.id
_entity.type
_entity.pdbx_description
1 polymer ?
#
loop_
_entity_poly.entity_id
_entity_poly.type
_entity_poly.pdbx_seq_one_letter_code
_entity_poly.pdbx_strand_id
1 'polypeptide(L)'
;DIEFIGEDDNKKLFNLLEHPFSNEPRAANFFVKDKKERAFKRLFNKEYGHHFILKSKEEILNEQWYGPGIPHPMIERFIGDFLAIATDRYSFDHTKDGQLVHNEMKAHHAGLTIDEMLIDIVALNK
;
A
#
# COMPACT_ATOMS: atom_id res chain seq x y z
N ASP A 1 7.66 15.52 -6.90
CA ASP A 1 8.09 14.16 -7.25
C ASP A 1 7.78 13.24 -6.09
N ILE A 2 7.55 11.96 -6.40
CA ILE A 2 7.37 10.95 -5.38
C ILE A 2 8.68 10.68 -4.63
N GLU A 3 8.57 10.27 -3.37
CA GLU A 3 9.69 9.82 -2.54
C GLU A 3 9.50 8.33 -2.22
N PHE A 4 10.50 7.51 -2.48
CA PHE A 4 10.43 6.08 -2.21
C PHE A 4 11.01 5.73 -0.84
N ILE A 5 10.36 4.76 -0.20
CA ILE A 5 10.78 4.12 1.05
C ILE A 5 11.12 2.66 0.72
N GLY A 6 12.39 2.31 0.85
CA GLY A 6 12.89 0.95 0.66
C GLY A 6 12.85 0.11 1.92
N GLU A 7 13.08 -1.20 1.77
CA GLU A 7 13.17 -2.10 2.92
C GLU A 7 14.35 -1.77 3.85
N ASP A 8 15.43 -1.25 3.29
CA ASP A 8 16.63 -0.87 4.03
C ASP A 8 16.43 0.35 4.95
N ASP A 9 15.48 1.24 4.62
CA ASP A 9 15.15 2.43 5.43
C ASP A 9 14.51 2.06 6.77
N ASN A 10 13.83 0.92 6.84
CA ASN A 10 13.16 0.47 8.06
C ASN A 10 13.14 -1.05 8.23
N LYS A 11 14.34 -1.63 8.36
CA LYS A 11 14.51 -3.07 8.60
C LYS A 11 13.66 -3.61 9.75
N LYS A 12 13.40 -2.81 10.78
CA LYS A 12 12.54 -3.22 11.92
C LYS A 12 11.12 -3.52 11.49
N LEU A 13 10.54 -2.71 10.61
CA LEU A 13 9.20 -2.94 10.07
C LEU A 13 9.20 -4.10 9.09
N PHE A 14 10.07 -4.06 8.07
CA PHE A 14 10.05 -5.06 6.99
C PHE A 14 10.45 -6.46 7.46
N ASN A 15 11.25 -6.60 8.53
CA ASN A 15 11.52 -7.91 9.14
C ASN A 15 10.30 -8.57 9.79
N LEU A 16 9.19 -7.85 10.00
CA LEU A 16 7.93 -8.41 10.49
C LEU A 16 7.12 -9.08 9.37
N LEU A 17 7.52 -8.91 8.11
CA LEU A 17 6.83 -9.50 6.97
C LEU A 17 7.26 -10.96 6.76
N GLU A 18 6.29 -11.79 6.38
CA GLU A 18 6.52 -13.18 5.97
C GLU A 18 7.12 -13.24 4.55
N HIS A 19 6.68 -12.34 3.67
CA HIS A 19 7.16 -12.20 2.28
C HIS A 19 7.34 -10.71 1.95
N PRO A 20 8.07 -10.35 0.89
CA PRO A 20 8.05 -8.98 0.38
C PRO A 20 6.62 -8.49 0.16
N PHE A 21 6.39 -7.20 0.39
CA PHE A 21 5.10 -6.57 0.08
C PHE A 21 4.82 -6.63 -1.43
N SER A 22 3.59 -6.41 -1.85
CA SER A 22 3.19 -6.49 -3.26
C SER A 22 2.14 -5.45 -3.61
N ASN A 23 1.56 -5.57 -4.81
CA ASN A 23 0.60 -4.63 -5.42
C ASN A 23 1.30 -3.37 -5.94
N GLU A 24 0.77 -2.18 -5.66
CA GLU A 24 1.30 -0.92 -6.19
C GLU A 24 2.19 -0.20 -5.16
N PRO A 25 3.24 0.52 -5.58
CA PRO A 25 4.10 1.31 -4.68
C PRO A 25 3.33 2.25 -3.75
N ARG A 26 2.23 2.85 -4.24
CA ARG A 26 1.37 3.76 -3.46
C ARG A 26 0.17 3.08 -2.79
N ALA A 27 -0.04 1.79 -3.06
CA ALA A 27 -1.09 0.96 -2.46
C ALA A 27 -0.55 -0.44 -2.15
N ALA A 28 0.34 -0.54 -1.16
CA ALA A 28 1.14 -1.73 -0.89
C ALA A 28 0.42 -2.73 0.02
N ASN A 29 0.38 -4.00 -0.40
CA ASN A 29 -0.10 -5.13 0.38
C ASN A 29 1.03 -5.71 1.23
N PHE A 30 0.81 -5.83 2.54
CA PHE A 30 1.76 -6.39 3.50
C PHE A 30 1.30 -7.75 4.03
N PHE A 31 2.18 -8.75 3.93
CA PHE A 31 1.97 -10.11 4.45
C PHE A 31 2.81 -10.26 5.72
N VAL A 32 2.17 -10.27 6.87
CA VAL A 32 2.82 -10.19 8.19
C VAL A 32 3.01 -11.59 8.77
N LYS A 33 4.15 -11.83 9.43
CA LYS A 33 4.42 -13.07 10.15
C LYS A 33 3.34 -13.33 11.21
N ASP A 34 3.00 -14.60 11.42
CA ASP A 34 2.04 -15.02 12.45
C ASP A 34 2.32 -14.35 13.81
N LYS A 35 1.27 -13.75 14.39
CA LYS A 35 1.29 -13.05 15.70
C LYS A 35 2.13 -11.77 15.72
N LYS A 36 2.51 -11.20 14.56
CA LYS A 36 3.24 -9.92 14.46
C LYS A 36 2.37 -8.76 14.00
N GLU A 37 1.10 -8.97 13.71
CA GLU A 37 0.15 -7.98 13.17
C GLU A 37 0.03 -6.75 14.07
N ARG A 38 -0.08 -6.96 15.39
CA ARG A 38 -0.14 -5.85 16.36
C ARG A 38 1.16 -5.04 16.41
N ALA A 39 2.31 -5.72 16.31
CA ALA A 39 3.61 -5.06 16.30
C ALA A 39 3.80 -4.27 15.01
N PHE A 40 3.40 -4.86 13.87
CA PHE A 40 3.43 -4.24 12.55
C PHE A 40 2.55 -3.00 12.52
N LYS A 41 1.24 -3.11 12.81
CA LYS A 41 0.29 -1.98 12.80
C LYS A 41 0.78 -0.82 13.69
N ARG A 42 1.30 -1.12 14.88
CA ARG A 42 1.84 -0.10 15.79
C ARG A 42 3.08 0.59 15.22
N LEU A 43 4.05 -0.17 14.71
CA LEU A 43 5.28 0.40 14.17
C LEU A 43 5.00 1.18 12.88
N PHE A 44 4.19 0.61 11.98
CA PHE A 44 3.77 1.27 10.75
C PHE A 44 3.10 2.62 11.05
N ASN A 45 2.08 2.65 11.91
CA ASN A 45 1.37 3.90 12.19
C ASN A 45 2.26 4.94 12.89
N LYS A 46 3.23 4.49 13.70
CA LYS A 46 4.20 5.39 14.35
C LYS A 46 5.12 6.07 13.33
N GLU A 47 5.60 5.33 12.34
CA GLU A 47 6.61 5.82 11.39
C GLU A 47 5.99 6.45 10.13
N TYR A 48 4.85 5.93 9.66
CA TYR A 48 4.27 6.23 8.35
C TYR A 48 2.81 6.68 8.39
N GLY A 49 2.17 6.72 9.57
CA GLY A 49 0.74 7.04 9.69
C GLY A 49 0.35 8.47 9.28
N HIS A 50 1.32 9.38 9.11
CA HIS A 50 1.09 10.72 8.55
C HIS A 50 1.03 10.74 7.03
N HIS A 51 1.61 9.74 6.36
CA HIS A 51 1.76 9.69 4.91
C HIS A 51 0.94 8.58 4.25
N PHE A 52 0.42 7.64 5.04
CA PHE A 52 -0.34 6.49 4.56
C PHE A 52 -1.52 6.20 5.49
N ILE A 53 -2.62 5.76 4.89
CA ILE A 53 -3.71 5.07 5.61
C ILE A 53 -3.40 3.57 5.59
N LEU A 54 -3.33 2.96 6.77
CA LEU A 54 -3.17 1.51 6.92
C LEU A 54 -4.49 0.88 7.36
N LYS A 55 -4.99 -0.09 6.58
CA LYS A 55 -6.19 -0.87 6.89
C LYS A 55 -5.87 -2.36 6.92
N SER A 56 -6.52 -3.10 7.82
CA SER A 56 -6.47 -4.56 7.81
C SER A 56 -7.31 -5.13 6.68
N LYS A 57 -7.03 -6.37 6.28
CA LYS A 57 -7.85 -7.14 5.34
C LYS A 57 -9.35 -7.10 5.71
N GLU A 58 -9.65 -7.31 6.98
CA GLU A 58 -11.01 -7.28 7.50
C GLU A 58 -11.66 -5.90 7.33
N GLU A 59 -10.95 -4.81 7.66
CA GLU A 59 -11.46 -3.44 7.48
C GLU A 59 -11.77 -3.17 5.99
N ILE A 60 -10.87 -3.56 5.07
CA ILE A 60 -11.01 -3.35 3.62
C ILE A 60 -12.21 -4.11 3.04
N LEU A 61 -12.39 -5.38 3.45
CA LEU A 61 -13.50 -6.22 2.99
C LEU A 61 -14.84 -5.74 3.54
N ASN A 62 -14.88 -5.36 4.82
CA ASN A 62 -16.09 -4.82 5.46
C ASN A 62 -16.51 -3.47 4.88
N GLU A 63 -15.54 -2.61 4.53
CA GLU A 63 -15.78 -1.31 3.90
C GLU A 63 -16.00 -1.42 2.37
N GLN A 64 -15.98 -2.63 1.80
CA GLN A 64 -16.24 -2.91 0.39
C GLN A 64 -15.35 -2.11 -0.58
N TRP A 65 -14.06 -1.95 -0.27
CA TRP A 65 -13.13 -1.16 -1.10
C TRP A 65 -12.95 -1.69 -2.53
N TYR A 66 -13.18 -2.99 -2.74
CA TYR A 66 -13.17 -3.61 -4.08
C TYR A 66 -14.52 -3.55 -4.80
N GLY A 67 -15.44 -2.73 -4.30
CA GLY A 67 -16.78 -2.58 -4.80
C GLY A 67 -17.80 -3.48 -4.11
N PRO A 68 -19.09 -3.19 -4.30
CA PRO A 68 -20.17 -4.01 -3.78
C PRO A 68 -20.30 -5.32 -4.56
N GLY A 69 -20.79 -6.37 -3.91
CA GLY A 69 -21.06 -7.67 -4.53
C GLY A 69 -20.48 -8.83 -3.75
N ILE A 70 -20.47 -10.00 -4.36
CA ILE A 70 -19.86 -11.21 -3.79
C ILE A 70 -18.38 -11.21 -4.18
N PRO A 71 -17.45 -11.15 -3.21
CA PRO A 71 -16.03 -11.23 -3.52
C PRO A 71 -15.67 -12.54 -4.21
N HIS A 72 -14.69 -12.49 -5.12
CA HIS A 72 -14.16 -13.71 -5.73
C HIS A 72 -13.56 -14.63 -4.64
N PRO A 73 -13.71 -15.97 -4.71
CA PRO A 73 -13.23 -16.89 -3.67
C PRO A 73 -11.74 -16.80 -3.34
N MET A 74 -10.93 -16.25 -4.25
CA MET A 74 -9.49 -16.07 -4.04
C MET A 74 -9.11 -14.73 -3.39
N ILE A 75 -10.07 -13.82 -3.12
CA ILE A 75 -9.76 -12.46 -2.66
C ILE A 75 -8.85 -12.44 -1.43
N GLU A 76 -9.09 -13.34 -0.48
CA GLU A 76 -8.30 -13.44 0.75
C GLU A 76 -6.85 -13.85 0.52
N ARG A 77 -6.55 -14.51 -0.61
CA ARG A 77 -5.17 -14.88 -1.02
C ARG A 77 -4.44 -13.74 -1.72
N PHE A 78 -5.15 -12.79 -2.33
CA PHE A 78 -4.56 -11.67 -3.05
C PHE A 78 -4.33 -10.44 -2.17
N ILE A 79 -5.15 -10.26 -1.13
CA ILE A 79 -5.00 -9.16 -0.17
C ILE A 79 -4.06 -9.61 0.95
N GLY A 80 -3.08 -8.77 1.30
CA GLY A 80 -2.24 -8.97 2.47
C GLY A 80 -3.01 -8.84 3.78
N ASP A 81 -2.34 -9.01 4.92
CA ASP A 81 -2.94 -8.76 6.24
C ASP A 81 -3.27 -7.28 6.43
N PHE A 82 -2.48 -6.41 5.79
CA PHE A 82 -2.72 -4.98 5.71
C PHE A 82 -2.53 -4.44 4.29
N LEU A 83 -3.30 -3.42 3.94
CA LEU A 83 -3.07 -2.55 2.79
C LEU A 83 -2.73 -1.16 3.31
N ALA A 84 -1.62 -0.59 2.82
CA ALA A 84 -1.31 0.82 3.03
C ALA A 84 -1.53 1.59 1.75
N ILE A 85 -2.34 2.65 1.80
CA ILE A 85 -2.52 3.57 0.68
C ILE A 85 -1.93 4.93 1.02
N ALA A 86 -1.09 5.46 0.15
CA ALA A 86 -0.42 6.74 0.31
C ALA A 86 -1.44 7.88 0.26
N THR A 87 -1.34 8.81 1.22
CA THR A 87 -2.09 10.08 1.25
C THR A 87 -1.19 11.29 1.01
N ASP A 88 0.08 11.05 0.69
CA ASP A 88 1.12 12.05 0.46
C ASP A 88 2.06 11.55 -0.66
N ARG A 89 3.17 12.24 -0.92
CA ARG A 89 4.15 11.94 -1.98
C ARG A 89 4.95 10.66 -1.81
N TYR A 90 4.77 9.92 -0.72
CA TYR A 90 5.55 8.72 -0.41
C TYR A 90 5.03 7.46 -1.12
N SER A 91 5.94 6.56 -1.47
CA SER A 91 5.66 5.24 -2.05
C SER A 91 6.61 4.20 -1.46
N PHE A 92 6.20 2.93 -1.40
CA PHE A 92 7.11 1.83 -1.05
C PHE A 92 7.78 1.29 -2.31
N ASP A 93 9.05 0.90 -2.20
CA ASP A 93 9.76 0.26 -3.30
C ASP A 93 10.64 -0.88 -2.81
N HIS A 94 10.87 -1.84 -3.69
CA HIS A 94 11.77 -2.94 -3.42
C HIS A 94 13.22 -2.51 -3.60
N THR A 95 14.08 -3.08 -2.77
CA THR A 95 15.53 -2.91 -2.86
C THR A 95 16.12 -4.13 -3.54
N LYS A 96 16.83 -3.89 -4.66
CA LYS A 96 17.56 -4.91 -5.40
C LYS A 96 19.00 -4.44 -5.60
N ASP A 97 19.97 -5.29 -5.25
CA ASP A 97 21.40 -4.98 -5.35
C ASP A 97 21.79 -3.66 -4.66
N GLY A 98 21.10 -3.34 -3.55
CA GLY A 98 21.33 -2.13 -2.76
C GLY A 98 20.74 -0.84 -3.35
N GLN A 99 19.88 -0.94 -4.36
CA GLN A 99 19.20 0.20 -4.98
C GLN A 99 17.69 -0.03 -5.03
N LEU A 100 16.92 1.04 -4.93
CA LEU A 100 15.48 0.99 -5.14
C LEU A 100 15.20 0.67 -6.62
N VAL A 101 14.31 -0.29 -6.89
CA VAL A 101 14.00 -0.78 -8.24
C VAL A 101 13.51 0.32 -9.17
N HIS A 102 12.86 1.34 -8.62
CA HIS A 102 12.19 2.41 -9.33
C HIS A 102 12.76 3.81 -9.01
N ASN A 103 14.00 3.89 -8.51
CA ASN A 103 14.64 5.16 -8.08
C ASN A 103 14.63 6.31 -9.11
N GLU A 104 14.51 6.02 -10.41
CA GLU A 104 14.45 7.04 -11.47
C GLU A 104 13.03 7.56 -11.75
N MET A 105 11.98 6.93 -11.22
CA MET A 105 10.61 7.35 -11.46
C MET A 105 10.23 8.57 -10.63
N LYS A 106 9.74 9.61 -11.31
CA LYS A 106 9.34 10.88 -10.70
C LYS A 106 7.88 10.93 -10.25
N ALA A 107 7.07 9.98 -10.72
CA ALA A 107 5.64 9.92 -10.44
C ALA A 107 5.13 8.47 -10.38
N HIS A 108 4.08 8.26 -9.58
CA HIS A 108 3.31 7.02 -9.48
C HIS A 108 1.84 7.35 -9.25
N HIS A 109 0.98 6.33 -9.38
CA HIS A 109 -0.47 6.41 -9.18
C HIS A 109 -0.91 5.46 -8.06
N ALA A 110 -2.24 5.37 -7.84
CA ALA A 110 -2.91 4.52 -6.85
C ALA A 110 -2.84 5.00 -5.40
N GLY A 111 -2.40 6.24 -5.14
CA GLY A 111 -2.59 6.91 -3.86
C GLY A 111 -3.95 7.63 -3.76
N LEU A 112 -4.16 8.28 -2.62
CA LEU A 112 -5.37 9.03 -2.26
C LEU A 112 -5.11 10.54 -2.16
N THR A 113 -4.06 11.05 -2.81
CA THR A 113 -3.88 12.51 -2.90
C THR A 113 -5.02 13.12 -3.71
N ILE A 114 -5.33 14.39 -3.47
CA ILE A 114 -6.42 15.06 -4.19
C ILE A 114 -6.18 15.05 -5.71
N ASP A 115 -4.93 15.20 -6.14
CA ASP A 115 -4.55 15.18 -7.55
C ASP A 115 -4.71 13.79 -8.20
N GLU A 116 -4.55 12.70 -7.42
CA GLU A 116 -4.80 11.33 -7.90
C GLU A 116 -6.29 10.99 -7.93
N MET A 117 -7.07 11.54 -7.00
CA MET A 117 -8.49 11.23 -6.84
C MET A 117 -9.40 12.03 -7.79
N LEU A 118 -8.95 13.20 -8.23
CA LEU A 118 -9.69 14.03 -9.19
C LEU A 118 -9.39 13.57 -10.63
N ILE A 119 -10.35 12.92 -11.26
CA ILE A 119 -10.27 12.45 -12.65
C ILE A 119 -11.37 13.11 -13.47
N ASP A 120 -11.01 13.63 -14.65
CA ASP A 120 -11.98 14.22 -15.57
C ASP A 120 -12.86 13.15 -16.23
N ILE A 121 -14.17 13.34 -16.18
CA ILE A 121 -15.15 12.51 -16.89
C ILE A 121 -15.79 13.38 -17.98
N VAL A 122 -15.57 13.00 -19.25
CA VAL A 122 -16.16 13.67 -20.41
C VAL A 122 -17.18 12.74 -21.06
N ALA A 123 -18.43 13.22 -21.18
CA ALA A 123 -19.52 12.51 -21.84
C ALA A 123 -20.03 13.34 -23.03
N LEU A 124 -20.20 12.68 -24.19
CA LEU A 124 -20.74 13.27 -25.40
C LEU A 124 -22.05 12.56 -25.76
N ASN A 125 -23.12 13.31 -26.00
CA ASN A 125 -24.37 12.80 -26.55
C ASN A 125 -24.59 13.38 -27.95
N LYS A 126 -25.22 12.60 -28.83
CA LYS A 126 -25.55 13.02 -30.20
C LYS A 126 -26.73 13.98 -30.23
#